data_AF-X1A709-F1
#
_entry.id   AF-X1A709-F1
#
_cell.length_a   1.000
_cell.length_b   1.000
_cell.length_c   1.000
_cell.angle_alpha   90.00
_cell.angle_beta   90.00
_cell.angle_gamma   90.00
#
_symmetry.space_group_name_H-M   'P 1'
#
loop_
_entity.id
_entity.type
_entity.pdbx_description
1 polymer ?
#
loop_
_entity_poly.entity_id
_entity_poly.type
_entity_poly.pdbx_seq_one_letter_code
_entity_poly.pdbx_strand_id
1 'polypeptide(L)'
;MKVLIKPREELLTLFSAEKVKSGIRQLIEPSADLIFYDEIKNEERVQIIKEIDILIGPKIDETDLRLYTNLKMHQTFATGLEEYNFTFYKKNNIIHF
;
A
#
# COMPACT_ATOMS: atom_id res chain seq x y z
N MET A 1 1.53 4.75 13.08
CA MET A 1 0.93 3.87 12.06
C MET A 1 1.65 4.13 10.76
N LYS A 2 2.25 3.11 10.16
CA LYS A 2 3.02 3.22 8.91
C LYS A 2 2.15 2.85 7.72
N VAL A 3 1.99 3.78 6.78
CA VAL A 3 1.13 3.64 5.61
C VAL A 3 2.00 3.65 4.36
N LEU A 4 2.04 2.53 3.66
CA LEU A 4 2.69 2.43 2.36
C LEU A 4 1.69 2.77 1.26
N ILE A 5 2.05 3.70 0.40
CA ILE A 5 1.25 4.13 -0.73
C ILE A 5 1.99 3.79 -2.01
N LYS A 6 1.36 3.02 -2.89
CA LYS A 6 1.82 2.75 -4.25
C LYS A 6 0.78 3.29 -5.23
N PRO A 7 0.87 4.57 -5.64
CA PRO A 7 -0.14 5.19 -6.51
C PRO A 7 -0.31 4.43 -7.81
N ARG A 8 -1.52 4.50 -8.38
CA ARG A 8 -1.79 4.02 -9.74
C ARG A 8 -0.91 4.73 -10.76
N GLU A 9 -0.34 3.98 -11.69
CA GLU A 9 0.50 4.53 -12.75
C GLU A 9 -0.26 5.55 -13.60
N GLU A 10 -1.56 5.34 -13.82
CA GLU A 10 -2.41 6.27 -14.57
C GLU A 10 -2.56 7.63 -13.87
N LEU A 11 -2.46 7.70 -12.54
CA LEU A 11 -2.45 8.99 -11.84
C LEU A 11 -1.15 9.74 -12.07
N LEU A 12 -0.05 9.02 -12.24
CA LEU A 12 1.29 9.58 -12.48
C LEU A 12 1.47 10.02 -13.94
N THR A 13 0.64 9.54 -14.88
CA THR A 13 0.62 10.04 -16.26
C THR A 13 -0.22 11.31 -16.40
N LEU A 14 -1.29 11.44 -15.61
CA LEU A 14 -2.18 12.61 -15.62
C LEU A 14 -1.68 13.78 -14.77
N PHE A 15 -0.91 13.50 -13.72
CA PHE A 15 -0.38 14.49 -12.79
C PHE A 15 1.09 14.19 -12.48
N SER A 16 1.88 15.22 -12.16
CA SER A 16 3.25 14.99 -11.68
C SER A 16 3.24 14.19 -10.37
N ALA A 17 4.26 13.34 -10.18
CA ALA A 17 4.39 12.53 -8.97
C ALA A 17 4.35 13.40 -7.70
N GLU A 18 5.01 14.55 -7.71
CA GLU A 18 4.99 15.51 -6.59
C GLU A 18 3.57 16.01 -6.27
N LYS A 19 2.77 16.31 -7.30
CA LYS A 19 1.39 16.79 -7.12
C LYS A 19 0.48 15.70 -6.55
N VAL A 20 0.62 14.47 -7.02
CA VAL A 20 -0.11 13.30 -6.49
C VAL A 20 0.25 13.08 -5.02
N LYS A 21 1.55 13.01 -4.71
CA LYS A 21 2.03 12.82 -3.33
C LYS A 21 1.57 13.93 -2.39
N SER A 22 1.63 15.18 -2.83
CA SER A 22 1.15 16.33 -2.06
C SER A 22 -0.35 16.23 -1.75
N GLY A 23 -1.17 15.89 -2.76
CA GLY A 23 -2.61 15.70 -2.56
C GLY A 23 -2.92 14.57 -1.58
N ILE A 24 -2.22 13.44 -1.66
CA ILE A 24 -2.42 12.32 -0.73
C ILE A 24 -2.02 12.70 0.70
N ARG A 25 -0.91 13.42 0.87
CA ARG A 25 -0.48 13.93 2.19
C ARG A 25 -1.50 14.87 2.84
N GLN A 26 -2.31 15.57 2.06
CA GLN A 26 -3.38 16.43 2.58
C GLN A 26 -4.64 15.67 3.01
N LEU A 27 -4.85 14.46 2.48
CA LEU A 27 -6.04 13.65 2.74
C LEU A 27 -5.86 12.69 3.93
N ILE A 28 -4.62 12.27 4.21
CA ILE A 28 -4.34 11.34 5.31
C ILE A 28 -3.94 12.14 6.56
N GLU A 29 -4.32 11.61 7.72
CA GLU A 29 -4.02 12.22 9.01
C GLU A 29 -2.52 12.53 9.18
N PRO A 30 -2.14 13.74 9.63
CA PRO A 30 -0.73 14.13 9.77
C PRO A 30 0.10 13.26 10.73
N SER A 31 -0.56 12.52 11.62
CA SER A 31 0.07 11.62 12.59
C SER A 31 0.51 10.28 11.95
N ALA A 32 0.06 9.99 10.73
CA ALA A 32 0.45 8.81 9.99
C ALA A 32 1.84 8.98 9.38
N ASP A 33 2.67 7.94 9.49
CA ASP A 33 3.96 7.86 8.81
C ASP A 33 3.73 7.38 7.37
N LEU A 34 3.69 8.34 6.44
CA LEU A 34 3.40 8.10 5.03
C LEU A 34 4.67 7.79 4.25
N ILE A 35 4.71 6.61 3.66
CA ILE A 35 5.82 6.14 2.84
C ILE A 35 5.31 5.91 1.43
N PHE A 36 5.93 6.54 0.44
CA PHE A 36 5.61 6.26 -0.96
C PHE A 36 6.55 5.18 -1.51
N TYR A 37 5.99 4.21 -2.23
CA TYR A 37 6.73 3.02 -2.68
C TYR A 37 7.97 3.35 -3.53
N ASP A 38 7.89 4.41 -4.34
CA ASP A 38 8.99 4.89 -5.19
C ASP A 38 10.11 5.60 -4.41
N GLU A 39 9.87 5.98 -3.16
CA GLU A 39 10.86 6.59 -2.26
C GLU A 39 11.69 5.53 -1.51
N ILE A 40 11.30 4.26 -1.62
CA ILE A 40 11.97 3.15 -0.94
C ILE A 40 13.15 2.64 -1.77
N LYS A 41 14.36 2.78 -1.23
CA LYS A 41 15.57 2.18 -1.81
C LYS A 41 15.48 0.65 -1.82
N ASN A 42 15.99 0.02 -2.89
CA ASN A 42 15.93 -1.44 -3.05
C ASN A 42 16.53 -2.21 -1.85
N GLU A 43 17.63 -1.71 -1.28
CA GLU A 43 18.34 -2.34 -0.16
C GLU A 43 17.53 -2.37 1.15
N GLU A 44 16.68 -1.36 1.36
CA GLU A 44 15.90 -1.17 2.59
C GLU A 44 14.46 -1.72 2.46
N ARG A 45 14.04 -2.04 1.22
CA ARG A 45 12.64 -2.34 0.88
C ARG A 45 12.04 -3.45 1.73
N VAL A 46 12.74 -4.56 1.87
CA VAL A 46 12.23 -5.72 2.62
C VAL A 46 12.04 -5.39 4.10
N GLN A 47 12.90 -4.56 4.68
CA GLN A 47 12.77 -4.19 6.09
C GLN A 47 11.61 -3.21 6.29
N ILE A 48 11.51 -2.18 5.44
CA ILE A 48 10.40 -1.22 5.51
C ILE A 48 9.05 -1.92 5.32
N ILE A 49 8.92 -2.82 4.33
CA ILE A 49 7.70 -3.56 4.04
C ILE A 49 7.19 -4.35 5.27
N LYS A 50 8.09 -4.95 6.05
CA LYS A 50 7.74 -5.73 7.24
C LYS A 50 7.10 -4.90 8.34
N GLU A 51 7.37 -3.60 8.37
CA GLU A 51 6.89 -2.67 9.40
C GLU A 51 5.57 -1.99 9.04
N ILE A 52 5.11 -2.12 7.78
CA ILE A 52 3.90 -1.46 7.28
C ILE A 52 2.64 -2.00 7.97
N ASP A 53 1.82 -1.08 8.50
CA ASP A 53 0.50 -1.39 9.07
C ASP A 53 -0.60 -1.38 8.00
N ILE A 54 -0.54 -0.42 7.07
CA ILE A 54 -1.54 -0.20 6.02
C ILE A 54 -0.87 -0.11 4.65
N LEU A 55 -1.37 -0.86 3.68
CA LEU A 55 -1.00 -0.76 2.28
C LEU A 55 -2.15 -0.16 1.48
N ILE A 56 -1.88 0.89 0.71
CA ILE A 56 -2.80 1.48 -0.26
C ILE A 56 -2.17 1.36 -1.64
N GLY A 57 -2.71 0.49 -2.51
CA GLY A 57 -1.96 0.08 -3.69
C GLY A 57 -2.75 -0.72 -4.73
N PRO A 58 -2.07 -1.16 -5.80
CA PRO A 58 -2.62 -2.18 -6.68
C PRO A 58 -2.73 -3.52 -5.95
N LYS A 59 -3.41 -4.49 -6.57
CA LYS A 59 -3.37 -5.88 -6.17
C LYS A 59 -1.90 -6.35 -6.04
N ILE A 60 -1.60 -7.01 -4.92
CA ILE A 60 -0.32 -7.67 -4.68
C ILE A 60 -0.59 -9.17 -4.64
N ASP A 61 0.35 -9.95 -5.17
CA ASP A 61 0.27 -11.40 -5.12
C ASP A 61 0.50 -11.93 -3.69
N GLU A 62 0.17 -13.21 -3.47
CA GLU A 62 0.31 -13.81 -2.14
C GLU A 62 1.78 -13.94 -1.71
N THR A 63 2.70 -14.10 -2.66
CA THR A 63 4.13 -14.26 -2.40
C THR A 63 4.72 -12.99 -1.79
N ASP A 64 4.41 -11.84 -2.39
CA ASP A 64 4.86 -10.53 -1.93
C ASP A 64 4.09 -10.08 -0.69
N LEU A 65 2.79 -10.40 -0.58
CA LEU A 65 2.01 -10.10 0.64
C LEU A 65 2.58 -10.74 1.89
N ARG A 66 3.22 -11.92 1.78
CA ARG A 66 3.90 -12.58 2.91
C ARG A 66 5.08 -11.81 3.47
N LEU A 67 5.64 -10.85 2.72
CA LEU A 67 6.69 -9.97 3.20
C LEU A 67 6.15 -8.95 4.22
N TYR A 68 4.86 -8.63 4.16
CA TYR A 68 4.22 -7.65 5.03
C TYR A 68 3.78 -8.27 6.36
N THR A 69 4.73 -8.54 7.24
CA THR A 69 4.48 -9.26 8.50
C THR A 69 3.63 -8.51 9.52
N ASN A 70 3.54 -7.17 9.43
CA ASN A 70 2.76 -6.32 10.33
C ASN A 70 1.46 -5.78 9.69
N LEU A 71 1.10 -6.25 8.48
CA LEU A 71 -0.03 -5.70 7.75
C LEU A 71 -1.35 -5.93 8.49
N LYS A 72 -2.13 -4.87 8.62
CA LYS A 72 -3.48 -4.89 9.22
C LYS A 72 -4.56 -4.57 8.20
N MET A 73 -4.22 -3.77 7.18
CA MET A 73 -5.15 -3.36 6.14
C MET A 73 -4.47 -3.27 4.77
N HIS A 74 -5.17 -3.75 3.75
CA HIS A 74 -4.80 -3.57 2.35
C HIS A 74 -5.99 -2.97 1.59
N GLN A 75 -5.88 -1.70 1.22
CA GLN A 75 -6.84 -1.01 0.37
C GLN A 75 -6.36 -1.00 -1.06
N THR A 76 -7.20 -1.53 -1.95
CA THR A 76 -6.88 -1.57 -3.37
C THR A 76 -7.63 -0.49 -4.14
N PHE A 77 -7.02 -0.01 -5.22
CA PHE A 77 -7.71 0.97 -6.07
C PHE A 77 -8.81 0.34 -6.96
N ALA A 78 -9.00 -0.99 -6.90
CA ALA A 78 -9.95 -1.71 -7.74
C ALA A 78 -11.38 -1.57 -7.21
N THR A 79 -12.35 -1.53 -8.13
CA THR A 79 -13.79 -1.51 -7.79
C THR A 79 -14.41 -2.91 -7.78
N GLY A 80 -13.63 -3.95 -8.07
CA GLY A 80 -14.08 -5.34 -8.20
C GLY A 80 -13.34 -6.28 -7.26
N LEU A 81 -14.06 -7.27 -6.72
CA LEU A 81 -13.56 -8.28 -5.77
C LEU A 81 -13.16 -9.61 -6.45
N GLU A 82 -13.34 -9.73 -7.77
CA GLU A 82 -13.45 -11.02 -8.47
C GLU A 82 -12.16 -11.83 -8.61
N GLU A 83 -11.03 -11.38 -8.07
CA GLU A 83 -9.76 -12.10 -8.20
C GLU A 83 -8.91 -12.21 -6.91
N TYR A 84 -9.48 -11.92 -5.74
CA TYR A 84 -8.74 -11.98 -4.48
C TYR A 84 -8.91 -13.33 -3.77
N ASN A 85 -7.78 -13.92 -3.37
CA ASN A 85 -7.79 -15.02 -2.43
C ASN A 85 -8.05 -14.49 -1.01
N PHE A 86 -9.31 -14.26 -0.67
CA PHE A 86 -9.75 -13.80 0.65
C PHE A 86 -9.31 -14.75 1.78
N THR A 87 -8.96 -16.00 1.47
CA THR A 87 -8.42 -16.96 2.45
C THR A 87 -7.14 -16.45 3.09
N PHE A 88 -6.23 -15.84 2.31
CA PHE A 88 -4.98 -15.30 2.84
C PHE A 88 -5.24 -14.14 3.81
N TYR A 89 -6.04 -13.16 3.38
CA TYR A 89 -6.40 -12.00 4.20
C TYR A 89 -7.08 -12.42 5.50
N LYS A 90 -8.06 -13.31 5.40
CA LYS A 90 -8.77 -13.86 6.57
C LYS A 90 -7.84 -14.61 7.52
N LYS A 91 -6.95 -15.46 6.99
CA LYS A 91 -6.00 -16.26 7.80
C LYS A 91 -5.04 -15.37 8.59
N ASN A 92 -4.65 -14.23 8.03
CA ASN A 92 -3.68 -13.32 8.64
C ASN A 92 -4.33 -12.12 9.36
N ASN A 93 -5.67 -12.12 9.53
CA ASN A 93 -6.43 -11.01 10.14
C ASN A 93 -6.18 -9.64 9.47
N ILE A 94 -6.04 -9.65 8.14
CA ILE A 94 -5.85 -8.44 7.35
C ILE A 94 -7.21 -8.01 6.79
N ILE A 95 -7.58 -6.75 7.02
CA ILE A 95 -8.78 -6.15 6.45
C ILE A 95 -8.50 -5.76 4.99
N HIS A 96 -9.39 -6.14 4.07
CA HIS A 96 -9.24 -5.85 2.64
C HIS A 96 -10.41 -4.99 2.14
N PHE A 97 -10.07 -3.95 1.36
CA PHE A 97 -11.03 -3.04 0.72
C PHE A 97 -10.71 -2.84 -0.77
#